data_AF-A0A914PBZ8-F1
#
_entry.id   AF-A0A914PBZ8-F1
#
_cell.length_a   1.000
_cell.length_b   1.000
_cell.length_c   1.000
_cell.angle_alpha   90.00
_cell.angle_beta   90.00
_cell.angle_gamma   90.00
#
_symmetry.space_group_name_H-M   'P 1'
#
loop_
_entity.id
_entity.type
_entity.pdbx_description
1 polymer ?
#
loop_
_entity_poly.entity_id
_entity_poly.type
_entity_poly.pdbx_seq_one_letter_code
_entity_poly.pdbx_strand_id
1 'polypeptide(L)' 'MSPLVVCGPQGLKFNCPVELRLPHKFTAGDPMGKNVVLKSGHGSQWTNIELVQPPRSDPSSKFVSVLIKHF' A
#
# COMPACT_ATOMS: atom_id res chain seq x y z
N MET A 1 -6.05 -11.91 2.48
CA MET A 1 -4.73 -11.24 2.56
C MET A 1 -4.39 -10.69 1.19
N SER A 2 -3.87 -9.46 1.11
CA SER A 2 -3.38 -8.85 -0.13
C SER A 2 -2.09 -9.52 -0.62
N PRO A 3 -1.72 -9.44 -1.90
CA PRO A 3 -0.48 -10.01 -2.40
C PRO A 3 0.75 -9.34 -1.77
N LEU A 4 1.80 -10.14 -1.53
CA LEU A 4 3.12 -9.63 -1.19
C LEU A 4 3.75 -9.06 -2.46
N VAL A 5 4.16 -7.80 -2.41
CA VAL A 5 4.84 -7.12 -3.52
C VAL A 5 6.22 -6.74 -3.05
N VAL A 6 7.25 -7.14 -3.81
CA VAL A 6 8.63 -6.75 -3.58
C VAL A 6 8.91 -5.53 -4.45
N CYS A 7 9.22 -4.40 -3.82
CA CYS A 7 9.64 -3.16 -4.46
C CYS A 7 11.05 -2.79 -3.98
N GLY A 8 11.85 -2.17 -4.84
CA GLY A 8 13.24 -1.84 -4.52
C GLY A 8 13.85 -0.85 -5.52
N PRO A 9 15.12 -0.44 -5.33
CA PRO A 9 16.04 -0.81 -4.24
C PRO A 9 15.63 -0.26 -2.87
N GLN A 10 16.01 -0.98 -1.81
CA GLN A 10 15.72 -0.57 -0.42
C GLN A 10 16.42 0.75 -0.08
N GLY A 11 15.72 1.62 0.66
CA GLY A 11 16.28 2.90 1.10
C GLY A 11 16.29 3.98 0.02
N LEU A 12 15.73 3.70 -1.15
CA LEU A 12 15.50 4.72 -2.17
C LEU A 12 14.48 5.73 -1.65
N LYS A 13 14.85 7.01 -1.66
CA LYS A 13 13.95 8.12 -1.33
C LYS A 13 13.61 8.87 -2.59
N PHE A 14 12.33 9.17 -2.78
CA PHE A 14 11.85 9.96 -3.90
C PHE A 14 11.80 11.43 -3.54
N ASN A 15 12.26 12.29 -4.45
CA ASN A 15 12.11 13.75 -4.31
C ASN A 15 10.64 14.18 -4.31
N CYS A 16 9.78 13.44 -5.03
CA CYS A 16 8.33 13.61 -5.07
C CYS A 16 7.67 12.27 -4.71
N PRO A 17 6.58 12.25 -3.90
CA PRO A 17 5.86 11.02 -3.63
C PRO A 17 5.44 10.30 -4.91
N VAL A 18 5.63 8.99 -4.94
CA VAL A 18 5.22 8.14 -6.07
C VAL A 18 3.94 7.40 -5.73
N GLU A 19 3.10 7.17 -6.73
CA GLU A 19 1.88 6.37 -6.60
C GLU A 19 2.21 4.88 -6.76
N LEU A 20 1.93 4.11 -5.71
CA LEU A 20 1.93 2.66 -5.76
C LEU A 20 0.49 2.16 -5.87
N ARG A 21 0.18 1.48 -6.97
CA ARG A 21 -1.12 0.86 -7.24
C ARG A 21 -1.04 -0.64 -7.00
N LEU A 22 -1.79 -1.13 -6.01
CA LEU A 22 -1.82 -2.53 -5.63
C LEU A 22 -3.19 -3.14 -5.95
N PRO A 23 -3.26 -4.32 -6.58
CA PRO A 23 -4.52 -5.02 -6.76
C PRO A 23 -5.06 -5.42 -5.38
N HIS A 24 -6.32 -5.10 -5.14
CA HIS A 24 -7.00 -5.42 -3.89
C HIS A 24 -8.39 -5.99 -4.20
N LYS A 25 -8.77 -7.05 -3.49
CA LYS A 25 -10.13 -7.59 -3.54
C LYS A 25 -10.89 -7.08 -2.32
N PHE A 26 -11.49 -5.91 -2.42
CA PHE A 26 -12.49 -5.51 -1.45
C PHE A 26 -13.75 -6.30 -1.75
N THR A 27 -14.21 -7.09 -0.79
CA THR A 27 -15.57 -7.64 -0.84
C THR A 27 -16.54 -6.48 -0.68
N ALA A 28 -17.42 -6.27 -1.66
CA ALA A 28 -18.46 -5.24 -1.58
C ALA A 28 -19.28 -5.46 -0.30
N GLY A 29 -19.43 -4.40 0.50
CA GLY A 29 -20.15 -4.45 1.78
C GLY A 29 -19.28 -4.69 3.02
N ASP A 30 -17.95 -4.81 2.89
CA ASP A 30 -17.05 -4.89 4.05
C ASP A 30 -16.76 -3.48 4.62
N PRO A 31 -17.30 -3.11 5.81
CA PRO A 31 -16.99 -1.83 6.43
C PRO A 31 -15.51 -1.71 6.86
N MET A 32 -14.76 -2.82 6.95
CA MET A 32 -13.30 -2.82 7.16
C MET A 32 -12.51 -2.56 5.87
N GLY A 33 -13.14 -2.53 4.70
CA GLY A 33 -12.51 -2.24 3.40
C GLY A 33 -11.86 -0.84 3.27
N LYS A 34 -11.83 -0.06 4.35
CA LYS A 34 -11.16 1.25 4.41
C LYS A 34 -9.82 1.22 5.17
N ASN A 35 -9.52 0.18 5.94
CA ASN A 35 -8.27 0.08 6.71
C ASN A 35 -7.22 -0.72 5.93
N VAL A 36 -6.60 -0.07 4.94
CA VAL A 36 -5.42 -0.61 4.26
C VAL A 36 -4.17 -0.19 5.01
N VAL A 37 -3.41 -1.16 5.51
CA VAL A 37 -2.10 -0.94 6.11
C VAL A 37 -1.05 -1.49 5.16
N LEU A 38 -0.10 -0.64 4.77
CA LEU A 38 1.07 -1.05 4.02
C LEU A 38 2.20 -1.39 4.99
N LYS A 39 2.81 -2.56 4.83
CA LYS A 39 3.94 -3.01 5.63
C LYS A 39 5.13 -3.32 4.71
N SER A 40 6.32 -2.86 5.07
CA SER A 40 7.58 -3.30 4.46
C SER A 40 8.32 -4.19 5.44
N GLY A 41 9.16 -5.08 4.91
CA GLY A 41 9.83 -6.06 5.74
C GLY A 41 10.82 -6.92 4.97
N HIS A 42 11.71 -7.57 5.70
CA HIS A 42 12.60 -8.61 5.19
C HIS A 42 12.54 -9.82 6.10
N GLY A 43 12.27 -11.00 5.54
CA GLY A 43 12.07 -12.24 6.29
C GLY A 43 10.84 -12.17 7.19
N SER A 44 11.05 -12.31 8.51
CA SER A 44 9.98 -12.31 9.52
C SER A 44 9.66 -10.94 10.13
N GLN A 45 10.45 -9.90 9.80
CA GLN A 45 10.27 -8.56 10.35
C GLN A 45 9.44 -7.69 9.41
N TRP A 46 8.35 -7.14 9.91
CA TRP A 46 7.41 -6.29 9.16
C TRP A 46 7.12 -5.02 9.95
N THR A 47 7.24 -3.87 9.30
CA THR A 47 7.01 -2.54 9.88
C THR A 47 5.99 -1.79 9.05
N ASN A 48 5.10 -1.01 9.69
CA ASN A 48 4.15 -0.17 8.97
C ASN A 48 4.89 0.94 8.23
N ILE A 49 4.56 1.14 6.96
CA ILE A 49 5.09 2.26 6.17
C ILE A 49 4.28 3.51 6.50
N GLU A 50 4.98 4.63 6.70
CA GLU A 50 4.34 5.93 6.83
C GLU A 50 3.82 6.37 5.45
N LEU A 51 2.50 6.48 5.35
CA LEU A 51 1.85 6.94 4.13
C LEU A 51 1.79 8.46 4.12
N VAL A 52 2.05 9.06 2.96
CA VAL A 52 1.96 10.54 2.80
C VAL A 52 0.51 11.01 2.96
N GLN A 53 -0.44 10.16 2.61
CA GLN A 53 -1.87 10.42 2.71
C GLN A 53 -2.61 9.09 2.92
N PRO A 54 -3.87 9.12 3.38
CA PRO A 54 -4.69 7.92 3.47
C PRO A 54 -4.80 7.19 2.12
N PRO A 55 -4.82 5.84 2.12
CA PRO A 55 -5.05 5.05 0.92
C PRO A 55 -6.32 5.49 0.20
N ARG A 56 -6.23 5.65 -1.11
CA ARG A 56 -7.39 5.92 -1.95
C ARG A 56 -7.90 4.61 -2.50
N SER A 57 -9.16 4.32 -2.21
CA SER A 57 -9.89 3.19 -2.80
C SER A 57 -11.23 3.70 -3.29
N ASP A 58 -11.53 3.42 -4.56
CA ASP A 58 -12.86 3.59 -5.12
C ASP A 58 -13.61 2.26 -4.93
N PRO A 59 -14.84 2.25 -4.41
CA PRO A 59 -15.66 1.03 -4.26
C PRO A 59 -15.81 0.21 -5.55
N SER A 60 -15.69 0.86 -6.71
CA SER A 60 -15.76 0.24 -8.04
C SER A 60 -14.39 -0.25 -8.57
N SER A 61 -13.29 0.15 -7.92
CA SER A 61 -11.94 -0.15 -8.36
C SER A 61 -11.40 -1.44 -7.73
N LYS A 62 -10.69 -2.23 -8.55
CA LYS A 62 -9.95 -3.43 -8.11
C LYS A 62 -8.57 -3.12 -7.55
N PHE A 63 -8.29 -1.83 -7.33
CA PHE A 63 -6.98 -1.34 -6.92
C PHE A 63 -7.10 -0.39 -5.74
N VAL A 64 -6.08 -0.42 -4.89
CA VAL A 64 -5.81 0.63 -3.91
C VAL A 64 -4.59 1.41 -4.36
N SER A 65 -4.69 2.74 -4.28
CA SER A 65 -3.59 3.67 -4.55
C SER A 65 -3.06 4.23 -3.23
N VAL A 66 -1.74 4.18 -3.05
CA VAL A 66 -1.04 4.79 -1.92
C VAL A 66 0.10 5.67 -2.43
N LEU A 67 0.34 6.80 -1.75
CA LEU A 67 1.50 7.63 -2.03
C LEU A 67 2.60 7.35 -1.01
N ILE A 68 3.79 7.04 -1.52
CA ILE A 68 4.97 6.72 -0.71
C ILE A 68 6.15 7.61 -1.10
N LYS A 69 7.04 7.88 -0.15
CA LYS A 69 8.29 8.64 -0.38
C LYS A 69 9.53 7.75 -0.41
N HIS A 70 9.38 6.46 -0.12
CA HIS A 70 10.46 5.50 -0.14
C HIS A 70 9.93 4.08 -0.37
N PHE A 71 10.81 3.19 -0.83
CA PHE A 71 10.60 1.74 -0.81
C PHE A 71 11.27 1.10 0.40
#